data_AF-A0A6C0KQB7-F1
#
_entry.id   AF-A0A6C0KQB7-F1
#
_cell.length_a   1.000
_cell.length_b   1.000
_cell.length_c   1.000
_cell.angle_alpha   90.00
_cell.angle_beta   90.00
_cell.angle_gamma   90.00
#
_symmetry.space_group_name_H-M   'P 1'
#
loop_
_entity.id
_entity.type
_entity.pdbx_description
1 polymer ?
#
loop_
_entity_poly.entity_id
_entity_poly.type
_entity_poly.pdbx_seq_one_letter_code
_entity_poly.pdbx_strand_id
1 'polypeptide(L)' 'MSASSIISILGLSILLMYSLSKILEFYGIGINVYGSYMAFYIFILISIFILPRNYSGII' A
#
# COMPACT_ATOMS: atom_id res chain seq x y z
N MET A 1 -6.43 -15.94 -3.01
CA MET A 1 -4.97 -15.71 -2.95
C MET A 1 -4.39 -16.67 -1.93
N SER A 2 -3.26 -17.30 -2.19
CA SER A 2 -2.56 -18.08 -1.16
C SER A 2 -1.95 -17.13 -0.11
N ALA A 3 -1.80 -17.61 1.13
CA ALA A 3 -1.19 -16.84 2.20
C ALA A 3 0.22 -16.35 1.83
N SER A 4 0.99 -17.16 1.09
CA SER A 4 2.32 -16.80 0.59
C SER A 4 2.30 -15.54 -0.28
N SER A 5 1.36 -15.44 -1.22
CA SER A 5 1.26 -14.26 -2.09
C SER A 5 0.86 -13.00 -1.33
N ILE A 6 0.02 -13.14 -0.30
CA ILE A 6 -0.40 -12.02 0.56
C ILE A 6 0.80 -11.46 1.33
N ILE A 7 1.60 -12.34 1.93
CA ILE A 7 2.79 -11.95 2.69
C ILE A 7 3.81 -11.25 1.80
N SER A 8 4.05 -11.76 0.58
CA SER A 8 4.96 -11.13 -0.38
C SER A 8 4.50 -9.73 -0.78
N ILE A 9 3.19 -9.54 -1.05
CA ILE A 9 2.65 -8.23 -1.45
C ILE A 9 2.73 -7.23 -0.29
N LEU A 10 2.38 -7.65 0.93
CA LEU A 10 2.49 -6.80 2.12
C LEU A 10 3.93 -6.41 2.41
N GLY A 11 4.83 -7.41 2.44
CA GLY A 11 6.26 -7.20 2.70
C GLY A 11 6.89 -6.23 1.69
N LEU A 12 6.67 -6.47 0.39
CA LEU A 12 7.19 -5.60 -0.66
C LEU A 12 6.62 -4.18 -0.56
N SER A 13 5.32 -4.04 -0.28
CA SER A 13 4.67 -2.73 -0.17
C SER A 13 5.21 -1.90 0.99
N ILE A 14 5.43 -2.51 2.16
CA ILE A 14 6.00 -1.84 3.33
C ILE A 14 7.44 -1.41 3.05
N LEU A 15 8.23 -2.28 2.42
CA LEU A 15 9.62 -2.02 2.06
C LEU A 15 9.73 -0.84 1.07
N LEU A 16 8.84 -0.80 0.07
CA LEU A 16 8.72 0.32 -0.86
C LEU A 16 8.32 1.62 -0.15
N MET A 17 7.30 1.59 0.70
CA MET A 17 6.87 2.78 1.47
C MET A 17 8.00 3.35 2.34
N TYR A 18 8.72 2.48 3.05
CA TYR A 18 9.83 2.89 3.90
C TYR A 18 10.98 3.48 3.07
N SER A 19 11.38 2.78 2.00
CA SER A 19 12.44 3.25 1.10
C SER A 19 12.08 4.60 0.48
N LEU A 20 10.85 4.77 0.01
CA LEU A 20 10.38 6.02 -0.59
C LEU A 20 10.41 7.15 0.45
N SER A 21 9.91 6.91 1.67
CA SER A 21 9.94 7.93 2.74
C SER A 21 11.36 8.39 3.04
N LYS A 22 12.34 7.47 3.05
CA LYS A 22 13.76 7.78 3.25
C LYS A 22 14.37 8.55 2.08
N ILE A 23 14.00 8.22 0.84
CA ILE A 23 14.41 8.98 -0.34
C ILE A 23 13.86 10.41 -0.27
N LEU A 24 12.57 10.60 0.04
CA LEU A 24 11.97 11.93 0.15
C LEU A 24 12.62 12.75 1.29
N GLU A 25 12.90 12.12 2.43
CA GLU A 25 13.62 12.75 3.53
C GLU A 25 15.03 13.18 3.11
N PHE A 26 15.74 12.37 2.30
CA PHE A 26 17.05 12.73 1.74
C PHE A 26 16.98 13.97 0.83
N TYR A 27 15.89 14.15 0.09
CA TYR A 27 15.64 15.36 -0.70
C TYR A 27 15.10 16.55 0.11
N GLY A 28 15.01 16.43 1.44
CA GLY A 28 14.50 17.48 2.33
C GLY A 28 12.98 17.65 2.26
N ILE A 29 12.25 16.70 1.68
CA ILE A 29 10.79 16.73 1.62
C ILE A 29 10.26 16.18 2.94
N GLY A 30 9.54 17.02 3.69
CA GLY A 30 8.92 16.64 4.95
C GLY A 30 7.64 15.81 4.77
N ILE A 31 7.27 15.08 5.82
CA ILE A 31 6.06 14.24 5.86
C ILE A 31 4.77 15.05 5.72
N ASN A 32 4.80 16.35 5.99
CA ASN A 32 3.70 17.28 5.76
C ASN A 32 3.27 17.35 4.28
N VAL A 33 4.18 17.04 3.34
CA VAL A 33 3.88 17.06 1.90
C VAL A 33 3.34 15.72 1.43
N TYR A 34 3.96 14.61 1.85
CA TYR A 34 3.67 13.29 1.28
C TYR A 34 2.89 12.34 2.20
N GLY A 35 2.74 12.68 3.48
CA GLY A 35 2.13 11.81 4.48
C GLY A 35 0.68 11.44 4.17
N SER A 36 -0.09 12.36 3.61
CA SER A 36 -1.46 12.10 3.16
C SER A 36 -1.51 11.06 2.03
N TYR A 37 -0.60 11.13 1.05
CA TYR A 37 -0.52 10.13 -0.02
C TYR A 37 -0.11 8.77 0.52
N MET A 38 0.81 8.72 1.49
CA MET A 38 1.20 7.47 2.16
C MET A 38 0.04 6.84 2.94
N ALA A 39 -0.70 7.65 3.69
CA ALA A 39 -1.89 7.18 4.41
C ALA A 39 -2.97 6.68 3.44
N PHE A 40 -3.17 7.37 2.32
CA PHE A 40 -4.11 6.94 1.27
C PHE A 40 -3.66 5.62 0.60
N TYR A 41 -2.36 5.45 0.38
CA TYR A 41 -1.82 4.18 -0.14
C TYR A 41 -2.08 3.02 0.82
N ILE A 42 -1.87 3.21 2.13
CA ILE A 42 -2.21 2.20 3.16
C ILE A 42 -3.71 1.89 3.13
N PHE A 43 -4.56 2.90 2.99
CA PHE A 43 -6.00 2.72 2.87
C PHE A 43 -6.38 1.87 1.65
N ILE A 44 -5.78 2.12 0.48
CA ILE A 44 -5.97 1.28 -0.71
C ILE A 44 -5.52 -0.16 -0.45
N LEU A 45 -4.35 -0.34 0.17
CA LEU A 45 -3.84 -1.66 0.55
C LEU A 45 -4.83 -2.44 1.41
N ILE A 46 -5.38 -1.81 2.45
CA ILE A 46 -6.40 -2.41 3.31
C ILE A 46 -7.66 -2.74 2.50
N SER A 47 -8.10 -1.83 1.62
CA SER A 47 -9.27 -2.03 0.76
C SER A 47 -9.11 -3.25 -0.15
N ILE A 48 -7.91 -3.50 -0.66
CA ILE A 48 -7.59 -4.68 -1.50
C ILE A 48 -7.78 -6.02 -0.75
N PHE A 49 -7.70 -6.01 0.60
CA PHE A 49 -7.95 -7.18 1.44
C PHE A 49 -9.42 -7.34 1.83
N ILE A 50 -10.11 -6.22 2.08
CA ILE A 50 -11.51 -6.24 2.54
C ILE A 50 -12.47 -6.44 1.36
N LEU A 51 -12.15 -5.86 0.20
CA LEU A 51 -13.08 -5.83 -0.92
C LEU A 51 -13.20 -7.22 -1.58
N PRO A 52 -14.43 -7.76 -1.69
CA PRO A 52 -14.65 -9.05 -2.33
C PRO A 52 -14.30 -8.96 -3.82
N ARG A 53 -13.43 -9.86 -4.29
CA ARG A 53 -12.98 -9.88 -5.69
C ARG A 53 -13.87 -10.71 -6.62
N ASN A 54 -14.70 -11.57 -6.06
CA ASN A 54 -15.63 -12.39 -6.81
C ASN A 54 -16.97 -11.67 -6.88
N TYR A 55 -17.11 -10.76 -7.85
CA TYR A 55 -18.42 -10.30 -8.27
C TYR A 55 -18.99 -11.34 -9.24
N SER A 56 -19.78 -12.29 -8.72
CA SER A 56 -20.59 -13.15 -9.58
C SER A 56 -21.77 -12.32 -10.08
N GLY A 57 -21.52 -11.56 -11.15
CA GLY A 57 -22.58 -10.92 -11.91
C GLY A 57 -23.39 -12.02 -12.58
N ILE A 58 -24.50 -12.40 -11.97
CA ILE A 58 -25.59 -13.05 -12.70
C ILE A 58 -26.17 -11.95 -13.59
N ILE A 59 -25.77 -11.99 -14.87
CA ILE A 59 -26.51 -11.41 -15.99
C ILE A 59 -26.72 -12.56 -16.97
#